data_AF-A0A843D3H9-F1
#
_entry.id   AF-A0A843D3H9-F1
#
_cell.length_a   1.000
_cell.length_b   1.000
_cell.length_c   1.000
_cell.angle_alpha   90.00
_cell.angle_beta   90.00
_cell.angle_gamma   90.00
#
_symmetry.space_group_name_H-M   'P 1'
#
loop_
_entity.id
_entity.type
_entity.pdbx_description
1 polymer ?
#
loop_
_entity_poly.entity_id
_entity_poly.type
_entity_poly.pdbx_seq_one_letter_code
_entity_poly.pdbx_strand_id
1 'polypeptide(L)'
;GIGMGNMMMQGMGGMGGAPAPFGQAQPQAAAPAKACAKCGTAVPEGAKFCPGCGEKQASGSFCPECGAAVPAGAKFCPECGKKIGASVCAKCGAELAAGAKFCPECGERV
;
A
#
# COMPACT_ATOMS: atom_id res chain seq x y z
N GLY A 1 -49.62 -2.39 45.87
CA GLY A 1 -50.54 -1.42 45.25
C GLY A 1 -49.73 -0.29 44.66
N ILE A 2 -49.89 -0.06 43.36
CA ILE A 2 -49.67 1.15 42.54
C ILE A 2 -48.88 2.33 43.17
N GLY A 3 -47.82 2.78 42.48
CA GLY A 3 -47.11 4.03 42.79
C GLY A 3 -46.10 4.44 41.72
N MET A 4 -46.58 4.77 40.52
CA MET A 4 -45.82 5.44 39.46
C MET A 4 -45.73 6.96 39.74
N GLY A 5 -44.58 7.58 39.49
CA GLY A 5 -44.46 9.03 39.27
C GLY A 5 -43.39 9.76 40.09
N ASN A 6 -42.18 9.92 39.51
CA ASN A 6 -41.30 11.11 39.60
C ASN A 6 -39.81 10.76 39.30
N MET A 7 -39.46 10.59 38.02
CA MET A 7 -38.04 10.62 37.58
C MET A 7 -37.80 11.64 36.46
N MET A 8 -38.63 12.67 36.37
CA MET A 8 -38.37 13.82 35.50
C MET A 8 -38.41 15.08 36.35
N MET A 9 -37.23 15.59 36.75
CA MET A 9 -36.92 17.00 37.01
C MET A 9 -35.65 17.11 37.85
N GLN A 10 -34.47 16.84 37.29
CA GLN A 10 -33.25 17.44 37.83
C GLN A 10 -32.21 17.62 36.73
N GLY A 11 -32.03 18.86 36.29
CA GLY A 11 -30.81 19.29 35.60
C GLY A 11 -30.98 19.80 34.18
N MET A 12 -31.61 20.96 34.02
CA MET A 12 -31.40 21.83 32.86
C MET A 12 -30.32 22.85 33.25
N GLY A 13 -29.18 22.88 32.55
CA GLY A 13 -28.13 23.89 32.76
C GLY A 13 -26.87 23.69 31.89
N GLY A 14 -26.62 24.63 30.96
CA GLY A 14 -25.36 24.75 30.19
C GLY A 14 -25.53 24.34 28.73
N MET A 15 -25.78 25.22 27.75
CA MET A 15 -25.01 26.37 27.25
C MET A 15 -23.62 26.00 26.71
N GLY A 16 -23.51 26.00 25.37
CA GLY A 16 -22.29 26.36 24.63
C GLY A 16 -21.22 25.28 24.50
N GLY A 17 -21.22 24.56 23.37
CA GLY A 17 -20.13 23.65 23.00
C GLY A 17 -20.03 23.46 21.48
N ALA A 18 -19.18 24.29 20.88
CA ALA A 18 -18.47 24.24 19.59
C ALA A 18 -18.89 23.26 18.45
N PRO A 19 -18.77 23.68 17.17
CA PRO A 19 -18.81 22.76 16.04
C PRO A 19 -17.66 21.75 16.16
N ALA A 20 -17.97 20.47 16.00
CA ALA A 20 -16.97 19.42 15.90
C ALA A 20 -15.96 19.75 14.78
N PRO A 21 -14.64 19.64 15.04
CA PRO A 21 -13.67 19.87 13.99
C PRO A 21 -13.78 18.75 12.94
N PHE A 22 -13.90 19.18 11.68
CA PHE A 22 -13.40 18.43 10.53
C PHE A 22 -11.99 17.93 10.85
N GLY A 23 -11.81 16.62 11.00
CA GLY A 23 -10.51 16.14 11.49
C GLY A 23 -10.40 14.65 11.69
N GLN A 24 -10.88 13.84 10.74
CA GLN A 24 -10.45 12.46 10.63
C GLN A 24 -9.93 12.22 9.21
N ALA A 25 -8.84 12.91 8.88
CA ALA A 25 -7.89 12.36 7.92
C ALA A 25 -7.31 11.11 8.59
N GLN A 26 -7.94 9.98 8.31
CA GLN A 26 -7.41 8.66 8.63
C GLN A 26 -5.94 8.63 8.19
N PRO A 27 -4.99 8.18 9.04
CA PRO A 27 -3.65 7.88 8.55
C PRO A 27 -3.82 6.71 7.60
N GLN A 28 -3.97 7.00 6.31
CA GLN A 28 -3.88 6.00 5.26
C GLN A 28 -2.54 5.33 5.47
N ALA A 29 -2.61 4.04 5.82
CA ALA A 29 -1.46 3.18 6.04
C ALA A 29 -0.39 3.54 5.01
N ALA A 30 0.75 4.02 5.49
CA ALA A 30 1.86 4.39 4.64
C ALA A 30 2.20 3.16 3.78
N ALA A 31 1.74 3.18 2.52
CA ALA A 31 2.23 2.27 1.52
C ALA A 31 3.76 2.38 1.54
N PRO A 32 4.51 1.28 1.31
CA PRO A 32 5.95 1.34 1.37
C PRO A 32 6.40 2.44 0.40
N ALA A 33 7.04 3.46 0.95
CA ALA A 33 7.43 4.65 0.22
C ALA A 33 8.94 4.73 0.29
N LYS A 34 9.57 4.71 -0.88
CA LYS A 34 11.02 4.90 -0.99
C LYS A 34 11.33 6.39 -0.91
N ALA A 35 12.46 6.75 -0.30
CA ALA A 35 12.91 8.13 -0.34
C ALA A 35 13.38 8.51 -1.75
N CYS A 36 12.96 9.68 -2.24
CA CYS A 36 13.46 10.23 -3.48
C CYS A 36 14.96 10.50 -3.36
N ALA A 37 15.76 9.96 -4.28
CA ALA A 37 17.21 10.17 -4.29
C ALA A 37 17.64 11.63 -4.48
N LYS A 38 16.77 12.49 -5.02
CA LYS A 38 17.07 13.90 -5.36
C LYS A 38 16.64 14.90 -4.30
N CYS A 39 15.52 14.64 -3.62
CA CYS A 39 14.95 15.59 -2.66
C CYS A 39 14.57 14.97 -1.31
N GLY A 40 14.73 13.66 -1.13
CA GLY A 40 14.37 12.96 0.11
C GLY A 40 12.88 12.78 0.36
N THR A 41 12.00 13.36 -0.46
CA THR A 41 10.54 13.20 -0.32
C THR A 41 10.14 11.73 -0.44
N ALA A 42 9.18 11.28 0.36
CA ALA A 42 8.61 9.95 0.26
C ALA A 42 7.90 9.76 -1.09
N VAL A 43 8.32 8.74 -1.84
CA VAL A 43 7.78 8.35 -3.15
C VAL A 43 7.05 7.01 -2.96
N PRO A 44 5.74 6.95 -3.20
CA PRO A 44 5.00 5.71 -3.06
C PRO A 44 5.47 4.65 -4.07
N GLU A 45 5.46 3.37 -3.68
CA GLU A 45 5.74 2.25 -4.58
C GLU A 45 4.89 2.33 -5.86
N GLY A 46 5.56 2.27 -7.01
CA GLY A 46 4.92 2.39 -8.33
C GLY A 46 4.81 3.82 -8.91
N ALA A 47 5.13 4.88 -8.15
CA ALA A 47 5.10 6.25 -8.67
C ALA A 47 6.30 6.58 -9.57
N LYS A 48 6.04 6.80 -10.87
CA LYS A 48 7.03 7.05 -11.96
C LYS A 48 7.85 8.31 -11.77
N PHE A 49 7.34 9.22 -10.96
CA PHE A 49 7.92 10.52 -10.71
C PHE A 49 7.77 10.85 -9.23
N CYS A 50 8.74 11.57 -8.69
CA CYS A 50 8.68 12.06 -7.33
C CYS A 50 7.62 13.17 -7.23
N PRO A 51 6.63 13.07 -6.32
CA PRO A 51 5.62 14.11 -6.15
C PRO A 51 6.18 15.41 -5.55
N GLY A 52 7.34 15.35 -4.90
CA GLY A 52 7.97 16.53 -4.29
C GLY A 52 8.81 17.37 -5.25
N CYS A 53 9.48 16.75 -6.23
CA CYS A 53 10.46 17.46 -7.07
C CYS A 53 10.38 17.13 -8.56
N GLY A 54 9.46 16.25 -8.98
CA GLY A 54 9.28 15.84 -10.37
C GLY A 54 10.34 14.88 -10.91
N GLU A 55 11.31 14.46 -10.09
CA GLU A 55 12.40 13.58 -10.53
C GLU A 55 11.87 12.21 -10.95
N LYS A 56 12.41 11.64 -12.03
CA LYS A 56 11.97 10.34 -12.52
C LYS A 56 12.40 9.27 -11.53
N GLN A 57 11.43 8.61 -10.92
CA GLN A 57 11.68 7.54 -9.96
C GLN A 57 11.62 6.22 -10.71
N ALA A 58 12.57 5.33 -10.46
CA ALA A 58 12.53 3.99 -11.02
C ALA A 58 11.30 3.24 -10.47
N SER A 59 10.17 3.32 -11.15
CA SER A 59 8.93 2.58 -10.82
C SER A 59 8.91 1.20 -11.44
N GLY A 60 10.09 0.70 -11.72
CA GLY A 60 10.34 -0.64 -12.17
C GLY A 60 10.92 -1.44 -11.02
N SER A 61 10.66 -2.74 -11.02
CA SER A 61 11.52 -3.67 -10.31
C SER A 61 12.93 -3.55 -10.91
N PHE A 62 13.97 -3.69 -10.09
CA PHE A 62 15.31 -3.85 -10.63
C PHE A 62 15.51 -5.29 -11.05
N CYS A 63 16.28 -5.51 -12.11
CA CYS A 63 16.70 -6.84 -12.47
C CYS A 63 17.62 -7.38 -11.36
N PRO A 64 17.32 -8.53 -10.74
CA PRO A 64 18.18 -9.09 -9.70
C PRO A 64 19.52 -9.59 -10.25
N GLU A 65 19.65 -9.70 -11.58
CA GLU A 65 20.83 -10.27 -12.24
C GLU A 65 21.78 -9.20 -12.74
N CYS A 66 21.27 -8.15 -13.41
CA CYS A 66 22.10 -7.07 -13.95
C CYS A 66 21.89 -5.72 -13.26
N GLY A 67 20.93 -5.59 -12.36
CA GLY A 67 20.62 -4.33 -11.67
C GLY A 67 19.87 -3.30 -12.54
N ALA A 68 19.60 -3.58 -13.81
CA ALA A 68 18.89 -2.67 -14.69
C ALA A 68 17.46 -2.37 -14.22
N ALA A 69 16.96 -1.16 -14.49
CA ALA A 69 15.57 -0.82 -14.23
C ALA A 69 14.64 -1.58 -15.20
N VAL A 70 13.75 -2.41 -14.67
CA VAL A 70 12.82 -3.23 -15.45
C VAL A 70 11.40 -2.68 -15.29
N PRO A 71 10.68 -2.37 -16.38
CA PRO A 71 9.34 -1.80 -16.28
C PRO A 71 8.40 -2.71 -15.47
N ALA A 72 7.50 -2.10 -14.69
CA ALA A 72 6.51 -2.85 -13.91
C ALA A 72 5.66 -3.75 -14.81
N GLY A 73 5.61 -5.05 -14.49
CA GLY A 73 4.90 -6.07 -15.27
C GLY A 73 5.69 -6.66 -16.45
N ALA A 74 6.95 -6.26 -16.65
CA ALA A 74 7.79 -6.90 -17.64
C ALA A 74 8.22 -8.30 -17.18
N LYS A 75 7.99 -9.30 -18.04
CA LYS A 75 8.34 -10.70 -17.82
C LYS A 75 9.83 -10.98 -18.03
N PHE A 76 10.54 -10.08 -18.70
CA PHE A 76 11.95 -10.21 -19.04
C PHE A 76 12.64 -8.85 -18.91
N CYS A 77 13.91 -8.85 -18.56
CA CYS A 77 14.75 -7.68 -18.50
C CYS A 77 15.13 -7.28 -19.93
N PRO A 78 14.89 -6.03 -20.36
CA PRO A 78 15.25 -5.57 -21.69
C PRO A 78 16.78 -5.45 -21.89
N GLU A 79 17.55 -5.34 -20.81
CA GLU A 79 19.01 -5.18 -20.87
C GLU A 79 19.73 -6.52 -20.94
N CYS A 80 19.32 -7.51 -20.14
CA CYS A 80 20.04 -8.79 -20.04
C CYS A 80 19.24 -10.01 -20.53
N GLY A 81 17.95 -9.86 -20.83
CA GLY A 81 17.09 -10.96 -21.29
C GLY A 81 16.62 -11.95 -20.22
N LYS A 82 17.10 -11.83 -18.96
CA LYS A 82 16.64 -12.68 -17.85
C LYS A 82 15.15 -12.45 -17.56
N LYS A 83 14.47 -13.50 -17.11
CA LYS A 83 13.07 -13.47 -16.72
C LYS A 83 12.90 -12.69 -15.40
N ILE A 84 11.96 -11.76 -15.34
CA ILE A 84 11.72 -10.85 -14.21
C ILE A 84 10.25 -10.97 -13.81
N GLY A 85 9.98 -11.00 -12.51
CA GLY A 85 8.62 -11.18 -12.00
C GLY A 85 8.13 -12.63 -12.04
N ALA A 86 9.03 -13.60 -12.23
CA ALA A 86 8.78 -14.99 -11.88
C ALA A 86 8.96 -15.12 -10.36
N SER A 87 7.84 -15.18 -9.63
CA SER A 87 7.87 -15.58 -8.23
C SER A 87 8.07 -17.10 -8.19
N VAL A 88 8.76 -17.61 -7.19
CA VAL A 88 8.83 -19.06 -6.95
C VAL A 88 7.84 -19.44 -5.86
N CYS A 89 7.19 -20.58 -6.02
CA CYS A 89 6.31 -21.11 -4.99
C CYS A 89 7.13 -21.42 -3.74
N ALA A 90 6.81 -20.79 -2.61
CA ALA A 90 7.52 -21.01 -1.36
C ALA A 90 7.41 -22.46 -0.83
N LYS A 91 6.41 -23.22 -1.28
CA LYS A 91 6.15 -24.60 -0.83
C LYS A 91 6.87 -25.65 -1.66
N CYS A 92 6.83 -25.55 -2.98
CA CYS A 92 7.40 -26.57 -3.87
C CYS A 92 8.54 -26.07 -4.76
N GLY A 93 8.84 -24.77 -4.76
CA GLY A 93 9.89 -24.17 -5.58
C GLY A 93 9.52 -23.99 -7.06
N ALA A 94 8.30 -24.31 -7.48
CA ALA A 94 7.86 -24.16 -8.86
C ALA A 94 7.87 -22.69 -9.31
N GLU A 95 8.29 -22.45 -10.56
CA GLU A 95 8.26 -21.12 -11.17
C GLU A 95 6.81 -20.68 -11.42
N LEU A 96 6.43 -19.53 -10.86
CA LEU A 96 5.08 -18.96 -10.99
C LEU A 96 5.07 -17.90 -12.08
N ALA A 97 3.99 -17.91 -12.87
CA ALA A 97 3.74 -16.84 -13.82
C ALA A 97 3.48 -15.51 -13.09
N ALA A 98 3.85 -14.39 -13.74
CA ALA A 98 3.59 -13.05 -13.21
C ALA A 98 2.08 -12.86 -12.92
N GLY A 99 1.74 -12.65 -11.65
CA GLY A 99 0.35 -12.48 -11.19
C GLY A 99 -0.42 -13.78 -10.93
N ALA A 100 0.25 -14.93 -10.87
CA ALA A 100 -0.35 -16.17 -10.41
C ALA A 100 -0.85 -16.01 -8.97
N LYS A 101 -2.10 -16.42 -8.71
CA LYS A 101 -2.69 -16.48 -7.35
C LYS A 101 -2.55 -17.87 -6.72
N PHE A 102 -2.28 -18.87 -7.54
CA PHE A 102 -2.15 -20.26 -7.13
C PHE A 102 -1.00 -20.91 -7.89
N CYS A 103 -0.29 -21.81 -7.23
CA CYS A 103 0.76 -22.61 -7.83
C CYS A 103 0.15 -23.72 -8.70
N PRO A 104 0.52 -23.81 -9.99
CA PRO A 104 0.00 -24.86 -10.88
C PRO A 104 0.52 -26.26 -10.52
N GLU A 105 1.66 -26.36 -9.82
CA GLU A 105 2.31 -27.62 -9.47
C GLU A 105 1.78 -28.21 -8.15
N CYS A 106 1.59 -27.38 -7.12
CA CYS A 106 1.21 -27.86 -5.79
C CYS A 106 -0.15 -27.37 -5.29
N GLY A 107 -0.84 -26.50 -6.03
CA GLY A 107 -2.15 -25.95 -5.67
C GLY A 107 -2.14 -24.92 -4.53
N GLU A 108 -0.98 -24.60 -3.96
CA GLU A 108 -0.84 -23.61 -2.88
C GLU A 108 -1.16 -22.19 -3.39
N ARG A 109 -1.72 -21.34 -2.52
CA ARG A 109 -1.94 -19.93 -2.85
C ARG A 109 -0.60 -19.17 -2.80
N VAL A 110 -0.35 -18.33 -3.80
CA VAL A 110 0.91 -17.60 -4.00
C VAL A 110 0.67 -16.13 -4.30
#